data_AF-A0A357HEC7-F1
#
_entry.id   AF-A0A357HEC7-F1
#
_cell.length_a   1.000
_cell.length_b   1.000
_cell.length_c   1.000
_cell.angle_alpha   90.00
_cell.angle_beta   90.00
_cell.angle_gamma   90.00
#
_symmetry.space_group_name_H-M   'P 1'
#
loop_
_entity.id
_entity.type
_entity.pdbx_description
1 polymer ?
#
loop_
_entity_poly.entity_id
_entity_poly.type
_entity_poly.pdbx_seq_one_letter_code
_entity_poly.pdbx_strand_id
1 'polypeptide(L)'
;MKFGRWLNSLTFIDHVIILLFFSISFWLALLTMNGFRKLVERTNQSPYAQEFRSSPLILFVIAIPYTIILYRIFGLYLTELLKSTF
;
A
#
# COMPACT_ATOMS: atom_id res chain seq x y z
N MET A 1 16.15 10.91 11.59
CA MET A 1 15.81 11.83 10.47
C MET A 1 14.39 12.32 10.67
N LYS A 2 14.11 13.64 10.66
CA LYS A 2 12.72 14.14 10.72
C LYS A 2 12.04 13.76 9.39
N PHE A 3 10.99 12.94 9.43
CA PHE A 3 10.26 12.45 8.25
C PHE A 3 9.90 13.58 7.26
N GLY A 4 9.44 14.72 7.76
CA GLY A 4 9.14 15.88 6.89
C GLY A 4 10.35 16.50 6.21
N ARG A 5 11.55 16.44 6.81
CA ARG A 5 12.78 16.94 6.19
C ARG A 5 13.28 15.98 5.11
N TRP A 6 13.08 14.67 5.32
CA TRP A 6 13.32 13.66 4.30
C TRP A 6 12.36 13.87 3.12
N LEU A 7 11.06 13.99 3.37
CA LEU A 7 10.05 14.21 2.34
C LEU A 7 10.33 15.46 1.49
N ASN A 8 10.73 16.56 2.11
CA ASN A 8 11.05 17.80 1.39
C ASN A 8 12.39 17.77 0.64
N SER A 9 13.24 16.78 0.91
CA SER A 9 14.52 16.60 0.20
C SER A 9 14.39 15.75 -1.07
N LEU A 10 13.22 15.13 -1.30
CA LEU A 10 12.97 14.27 -2.45
C LEU A 10 12.79 15.11 -3.73
N THR A 11 13.30 14.58 -4.85
CA THR A 11 13.08 15.19 -6.16
C THR A 11 11.64 14.98 -6.64
N PHE A 12 11.21 15.73 -7.65
CA PHE A 12 9.87 15.57 -8.24
C PHE A 12 9.63 14.13 -8.73
N ILE A 13 10.66 13.52 -9.32
CA ILE A 13 10.63 12.14 -9.80
C ILE A 13 10.38 11.16 -8.65
N ASP A 14 11.06 11.34 -7.50
CA ASP A 14 10.88 10.47 -6.34
C ASP A 14 9.43 10.55 -5.80
N HIS A 15 8.80 11.72 -5.85
CA HIS A 15 7.40 11.89 -5.46
C HIS A 15 6.46 11.12 -6.39
N VAL A 16 6.70 11.14 -7.71
CA VAL A 16 5.91 10.38 -8.69
C VAL A 16 6.06 8.88 -8.45
N ILE A 17 7.27 8.40 -8.16
CA ILE A 17 7.55 7.00 -7.85
C ILE A 17 6.78 6.58 -6.58
N ILE A 18 6.84 7.36 -5.51
CA ILE A 18 6.11 7.08 -4.27
C ILE A 18 4.60 7.03 -4.52
N LEU A 19 4.06 7.95 -5.33
CA LEU A 19 2.63 7.97 -5.67
C LEU A 19 2.21 6.72 -6.45
N LEU A 20 3.05 6.28 -7.38
CA LEU A 20 2.83 5.04 -8.14
C LEU A 20 2.83 3.82 -7.21
N PHE A 21 3.81 3.70 -6.31
CA PHE A 21 3.84 2.65 -5.29
C PHE A 21 2.65 2.70 -4.34
N PHE A 22 2.19 3.91 -3.98
CA PHE A 22 0.99 4.11 -3.18
C PHE A 22 -0.25 3.55 -3.87
N SER A 23 -0.42 3.85 -5.16
CA SER A 23 -1.53 3.34 -5.97
C SER A 23 -1.51 1.81 -6.07
N ILE A 24 -0.34 1.21 -6.35
CA ILE A 24 -0.18 -0.25 -6.39
C ILE A 24 -0.53 -0.87 -5.03
N SER A 25 -0.02 -0.31 -3.94
CA SER A 25 -0.25 -0.81 -2.59
C SER A 25 -1.72 -0.68 -2.18
N PHE A 26 -2.40 0.38 -2.60
CA PHE A 26 -3.82 0.56 -2.38
C PHE A 26 -4.64 -0.51 -3.11
N TRP A 27 -4.26 -0.84 -4.35
CA TRP A 27 -4.89 -1.93 -5.10
C TRP A 27 -4.65 -3.30 -4.44
N LEU A 28 -3.44 -3.57 -3.95
CA LEU A 28 -3.14 -4.76 -3.14
C LEU A 28 -3.98 -4.81 -1.85
N ALA A 29 -4.13 -3.69 -1.16
CA ALA A 29 -4.95 -3.60 0.04
C ALA A 29 -6.42 -3.92 -0.25
N LEU A 30 -6.97 -3.44 -1.36
CA LEU A 30 -8.32 -3.78 -1.83
C LEU A 30 -8.45 -5.29 -2.10
N LEU A 31 -7.47 -5.89 -2.76
CA LEU A 31 -7.46 -7.32 -3.07
C LEU A 31 -7.42 -8.15 -1.77
N THR A 32 -6.56 -7.77 -0.83
CA THR A 32 -6.47 -8.39 0.50
C THR A 32 -7.81 -8.29 1.23
N MET A 33 -8.46 -7.12 1.23
CA MET A 33 -9.74 -6.94 1.90
C MET A 33 -10.86 -7.80 1.29
N ASN A 34 -10.90 -7.92 -0.04
CA ASN A 34 -11.82 -8.81 -0.73
C ASN A 34 -11.53 -10.29 -0.42
N GLY A 35 -10.25 -10.66 -0.33
CA GLY A 35 -9.82 -11.99 0.10
C GLY A 35 -10.28 -12.32 1.52
N PHE A 36 -10.05 -11.40 2.47
CA PHE A 36 -10.50 -11.54 3.85
C PHE A 36 -12.02 -11.67 3.95
N ARG A 37 -12.77 -10.86 3.22
CA ARG A 37 -14.24 -10.97 3.17
C ARG A 37 -14.68 -12.37 2.75
N LYS A 38 -14.11 -12.90 1.67
CA LYS A 38 -14.43 -14.25 1.17
C LYS A 38 -14.04 -15.36 2.14
N LEU A 39 -12.92 -15.20 2.86
CA LEU A 39 -12.50 -16.13 3.90
C LEU A 39 -13.49 -16.14 5.07
N VAL A 40 -13.89 -14.95 5.54
CA VAL A 40 -14.87 -14.81 6.63
C VAL A 40 -16.22 -15.40 6.24
N GLU A 41 -16.71 -15.13 5.02
CA GLU A 41 -17.95 -15.71 4.48
C GLU A 41 -17.89 -17.25 4.40
N ARG A 42 -16.71 -17.82 4.11
CA ARG A 42 -16.51 -19.29 4.06
C ARG A 42 -16.50 -19.92 5.45
N THR A 43 -15.93 -19.24 6.44
CA THR A 43 -15.75 -19.79 7.79
C THR A 43 -16.96 -19.54 8.69
N ASN A 44 -17.64 -18.42 8.54
CA ASN A 44 -18.81 -18.07 9.33
C ASN A 44 -20.10 -18.37 8.56
N GLN A 45 -20.58 -19.61 8.66
CA GLN A 45 -21.90 -20.02 8.14
C GLN A 45 -23.04 -19.83 9.16
N SER A 46 -22.75 -19.21 10.31
CA SER A 46 -23.75 -18.97 11.36
C SER A 46 -24.75 -17.89 10.95
N PRO A 47 -26.05 -18.05 11.24
CA PRO A 47 -27.08 -17.04 10.98
C PRO A 47 -26.89 -15.74 11.79
N TYR A 48 -26.00 -15.74 12.79
CA TYR A 48 -25.63 -14.56 13.58
C TYR A 48 -24.24 -14.00 13.24
N ALA A 49 -23.63 -14.47 12.16
CA ALA A 49 -22.33 -13.99 11.73
C ALA A 49 -22.41 -12.50 11.35
N GLN A 50 -21.56 -11.69 11.98
CA GLN A 50 -21.47 -10.27 11.66
C GLN A 50 -20.81 -10.08 10.29
N GLU A 51 -21.43 -9.28 9.42
CA GLU A 51 -20.86 -8.99 8.11
C GLU A 51 -19.48 -8.34 8.22
N PHE A 52 -18.56 -8.78 7.36
CA PHE A 52 -17.21 -8.23 7.35
C PHE A 52 -17.25 -6.75 6.91
N ARG A 53 -17.01 -5.84 7.85
CA ARG A 53 -17.14 -4.40 7.63
C ARG A 53 -15.86 -3.84 6.98
N SER A 54 -15.91 -3.68 5.66
CA SER A 54 -14.89 -2.96 4.90
C SER A 54 -14.92 -1.47 5.22
N SER A 55 -14.08 -1.01 6.14
CA SER A 55 -13.91 0.42 6.44
C SER A 55 -12.80 1.03 5.58
N PRO A 56 -12.96 2.25 5.03
CA PRO A 56 -11.89 2.96 4.34
C PRO A 56 -10.63 3.12 5.20
N LEU A 57 -10.77 3.25 6.52
CA LEU A 57 -9.62 3.36 7.43
C LEU A 57 -8.78 2.08 7.46
N ILE A 58 -9.42 0.91 7.41
CA ILE A 58 -8.73 -0.39 7.41
C ILE A 58 -7.90 -0.53 6.13
N LEU A 59 -8.39 -0.04 4.99
CA LEU A 59 -7.62 0.00 3.74
C LEU A 59 -6.32 0.78 3.90
N PHE A 60 -6.36 1.97 4.50
CA PHE A 60 -5.15 2.77 4.71
C PHE A 60 -4.18 2.11 5.70
N VAL A 61 -4.69 1.51 6.77
CA VAL A 61 -3.87 0.75 7.73
C VAL A 61 -3.10 -0.39 7.06
N ILE A 62 -3.68 -1.01 6.04
CA ILE A 62 -3.04 -2.08 5.26
C ILE A 62 -2.15 -1.51 4.14
N ALA A 63 -2.59 -0.46 3.45
CA ALA A 63 -1.88 0.11 2.32
C ALA A 63 -0.56 0.78 2.74
N ILE A 64 -0.54 1.53 3.85
CA ILE A 64 0.66 2.21 4.35
C ILE A 64 1.85 1.25 4.56
N PRO A 65 1.74 0.13 5.30
CA PRO A 65 2.85 -0.80 5.44
C PRO A 65 3.25 -1.43 4.11
N TYR A 66 2.30 -1.75 3.22
CA TYR A 66 2.65 -2.21 1.87
C TYR A 66 3.48 -1.20 1.09
N THR A 67 3.14 0.09 1.15
CA THR A 67 3.93 1.13 0.48
C THR A 67 5.34 1.23 1.01
N ILE A 68 5.52 1.16 2.32
CA ILE A 68 6.84 1.23 2.95
C ILE A 68 7.68 0.03 2.53
N ILE A 69 7.09 -1.18 2.55
CA ILE A 69 7.78 -2.42 2.16
C ILE A 69 8.17 -2.37 0.68
N LEU A 70 7.22 -2.04 -0.21
CA LEU A 70 7.45 -1.97 -1.65
C LEU A 70 8.50 -0.91 -2.01
N TYR A 71 8.40 0.29 -1.43
CA TYR A 71 9.38 1.34 -1.65
C TYR A 71 10.75 0.96 -1.12
N ARG A 72 10.85 0.23 -0.01
CA ARG A 72 12.14 -0.20 0.53
C ARG A 72 12.80 -1.27 -0.34
N ILE A 73 12.02 -2.17 -0.93
CA ILE A 73 12.53 -3.24 -1.80
C ILE A 73 12.91 -2.69 -3.19
N PHE A 74 12.01 -1.93 -3.80
CA PHE A 74 12.14 -1.53 -5.20
C PHE A 74 12.59 -0.09 -5.38
N GLY A 75 12.41 0.79 -4.39
CA GLY A 75 12.67 2.22 -4.52
C GLY A 75 14.10 2.53 -4.90
N LEU A 76 15.09 1.86 -4.27
CA LEU A 76 16.50 2.05 -4.63
C LEU A 76 16.79 1.64 -6.08
N TYR A 77 16.33 0.45 -6.49
CA TYR A 77 16.50 -0.04 -7.86
C TYR A 77 15.83 0.86 -8.90
N LEU A 78 14.62 1.36 -8.61
CA LEU A 78 13.88 2.21 -9.53
C LEU A 78 14.55 3.58 -9.69
N THR A 79 14.99 4.19 -8.59
CA THR A 79 15.69 5.47 -8.61
C THR A 79 17.03 5.36 -9.36
N GLU A 80 17.79 4.27 -9.18
CA GLU A 80 19.03 4.03 -9.92
C GLU A 80 18.78 3.84 -11.43
N LEU A 81 17.74 3.06 -11.80
CA LEU A 81 17.40 2.81 -13.20
C LEU A 81 16.94 4.10 -13.91
N LEU A 82 16.15 4.93 -13.25
CA LEU A 82 15.69 6.18 -13.83
C LEU A 82 16.82 7.18 -14.03
N LYS A 83 17.75 7.26 -13.06
CA LYS A 83 18.93 8.12 -13.13
C LYS A 83 19.97 7.66 -14.15
N SER A 84 19.92 6.40 -14.56
CA SER A 84 20.75 5.85 -15.65
C SER A 84 20.17 6.18 -17.03
N THR A 85 18.85 6.40 -17.10
CA THR A 85 18.12 6.59 -18.37
C THR A 85 18.00 8.07 -18.78
N PHE A 86 18.10 8.99 -17.82
CA PHE A 86 18.08 10.45 -17.99
C PHE A 86 19.38 11.07 -17.49
#